data_AF-A0A8T4MS09-F1
#
_entry.id   AF-A0A8T4MS09-F1
#
_cell.length_a   1.000
_cell.length_b   1.000
_cell.length_c   1.000
_cell.angle_alpha   90.00
_cell.angle_beta   90.00
_cell.angle_gamma   90.00
#
_symmetry.space_group_name_H-M   'P 1'
#
loop_
_entity.id
_entity.type
_entity.pdbx_description
1 polymer ?
#
loop_
_entity_poly.entity_id
_entity_poly.type
_entity_poly.pdbx_seq_one_letter_code
_entity_poly.pdbx_strand_id
1 'polypeptide(L)'
;MKSQMIERKTKITASDKFVTVLALVSIIGFAGIVSYTLFEVNINSYLEPIWMTIIGIGFIIEGQFGTLKRIREEGLNPTNFTHLITLIIGVMAIISGIFSIPQIRIETTGFLAMKGILALVAIVVIIVQTWLVK
;
A
#
# COMPACT_ATOMS: atom_id res chain seq x y z
N MET A 1 9.12 -21.44 -47.71
CA MET A 1 9.78 -21.13 -46.42
C MET A 1 8.79 -20.43 -45.51
N LYS A 2 8.16 -21.16 -44.57
CA LYS A 2 7.28 -20.57 -43.55
C LYS A 2 8.14 -20.18 -42.35
N SER A 3 8.24 -18.88 -42.10
CA SER A 3 8.92 -18.31 -40.93
C SER A 3 8.21 -18.80 -39.67
N GLN A 4 8.90 -19.61 -38.86
CA GLN A 4 8.43 -20.02 -37.55
C GLN A 4 8.63 -18.85 -36.59
N MET A 5 7.56 -18.10 -36.31
CA MET A 5 7.52 -17.18 -35.17
C MET A 5 7.59 -18.02 -33.89
N ILE A 6 8.73 -17.95 -33.21
CA ILE A 6 8.90 -18.48 -31.87
C ILE A 6 8.15 -17.55 -30.91
N GLU A 7 6.94 -17.93 -30.49
CA GLU A 7 6.27 -17.30 -29.36
C GLU A 7 7.12 -17.50 -28.10
N ARG A 8 7.88 -16.46 -27.71
CA ARG A 8 8.45 -16.39 -26.37
C ARG A 8 7.31 -16.16 -25.38
N LYS A 9 6.78 -17.24 -24.80
CA LYS A 9 5.97 -17.18 -23.57
C LYS A 9 6.87 -16.64 -22.46
N THR A 10 6.86 -15.34 -22.23
CA THR A 10 7.46 -14.72 -21.06
C THR A 10 6.75 -15.26 -19.83
N LYS A 11 7.39 -16.20 -19.14
CA LYS A 11 6.94 -16.73 -17.86
C LYS A 11 7.15 -15.62 -16.83
N ILE A 12 6.12 -14.77 -16.64
CA ILE A 12 6.13 -13.74 -15.61
C ILE A 12 6.11 -14.47 -14.26
N THR A 13 7.30 -14.64 -13.69
CA THR A 13 7.47 -15.32 -12.41
C THR A 13 7.47 -14.23 -11.35
N ALA A 14 6.52 -14.27 -10.42
CA ALA A 14 6.48 -13.30 -9.33
C ALA A 14 7.78 -13.39 -8.51
N SER A 15 8.29 -12.26 -8.05
CA SER A 15 9.47 -12.23 -7.16
C SER A 15 9.19 -13.01 -5.88
N ASP A 16 10.12 -13.86 -5.44
CA ASP A 16 9.99 -14.66 -4.20
C ASP A 16 9.64 -13.79 -2.98
N LYS A 17 10.14 -12.53 -2.96
CA LYS A 17 9.81 -11.55 -1.92
C LYS A 17 8.33 -11.19 -1.93
N PHE A 18 7.75 -10.98 -3.11
CA PHE A 18 6.33 -10.69 -3.27
C PHE A 18 5.46 -11.88 -2.81
N VAL A 19 5.84 -13.09 -3.21
CA VAL A 19 5.14 -14.33 -2.80
C VAL A 19 5.17 -14.50 -1.28
N THR A 20 6.32 -14.23 -0.66
CA THR A 20 6.47 -14.32 0.81
C THR A 20 5.59 -13.30 1.54
N VAL A 21 5.58 -12.04 1.07
CA VAL A 21 4.71 -11.00 1.66
C VAL A 21 3.24 -11.36 1.50
N LEU A 22 2.83 -11.87 0.34
CA LEU A 22 1.45 -12.29 0.09
C LEU A 22 1.02 -13.44 0.99
N ALA A 23 1.91 -14.42 1.21
CA ALA A 23 1.66 -15.53 2.12
C ALA A 23 1.48 -15.04 3.57
N LEU A 24 2.32 -14.11 4.03
CA LEU A 24 2.20 -13.51 5.38
C LEU A 24 0.87 -12.77 5.55
N VAL A 25 0.49 -11.92 4.59
CA VAL A 25 -0.80 -11.20 4.61
C VAL A 25 -1.96 -12.19 4.67
N SER A 26 -1.89 -13.26 3.89
CA SER A 26 -2.93 -14.29 3.84
C SER A 26 -3.06 -15.07 5.15
N ILE A 27 -1.93 -15.46 5.76
CA ILE A 27 -1.91 -16.15 7.07
C ILE A 27 -2.48 -15.25 8.16
N ILE A 28 -2.09 -13.97 8.19
CA ILE A 28 -2.56 -13.01 9.19
C ILE A 28 -4.08 -12.75 9.02
N GLY A 29 -4.55 -12.58 7.79
CA GLY A 29 -5.97 -12.42 7.50
C GLY A 29 -6.79 -13.65 7.91
N PHE A 30 -6.28 -14.86 7.61
CA PHE A 30 -6.91 -16.10 8.04
C PHE A 30 -6.96 -16.24 9.56
N ALA A 31 -5.86 -15.93 10.26
CA ALA A 31 -5.82 -15.95 11.73
C ALA A 31 -6.84 -14.98 12.34
N GLY A 32 -7.03 -13.80 11.73
CA GLY A 32 -8.07 -12.86 12.13
C GLY A 32 -9.50 -13.41 12.00
N ILE A 33 -9.79 -14.10 10.90
CA ILE A 33 -11.09 -14.77 10.68
C ILE A 33 -11.30 -15.89 11.71
N VAL A 34 -10.34 -16.80 11.86
CA VAL A 34 -10.42 -17.92 12.81
C VAL A 34 -10.61 -17.42 14.23
N SER A 35 -9.89 -16.37 14.62
CA SER A 35 -9.97 -15.81 15.97
C SER A 35 -11.35 -15.23 16.27
N TYR A 36 -11.94 -14.52 15.31
CA TYR A 36 -13.29 -13.99 15.44
C TYR A 36 -14.33 -15.11 15.48
N THR A 37 -14.21 -16.12 14.61
CA THR A 37 -15.21 -17.19 14.50
C THR A 37 -15.18 -18.18 15.67
N LEU A 38 -13.99 -18.52 16.18
CA LEU A 38 -13.86 -19.56 17.22
C LEU A 38 -13.83 -19.00 18.64
N PHE A 39 -13.32 -17.79 18.83
CA PHE A 39 -13.09 -17.22 20.16
C PHE A 39 -13.88 -15.94 20.40
N GLU A 40 -14.64 -15.45 19.41
CA GLU A 40 -15.31 -14.14 19.44
C GLU A 40 -14.35 -12.96 19.73
N VAL A 41 -13.04 -13.18 19.61
CA VAL A 41 -12.03 -12.16 19.82
C VAL A 41 -11.77 -11.42 18.50
N ASN A 42 -12.11 -10.14 18.48
CA ASN A 42 -11.88 -9.30 17.30
C ASN A 42 -10.43 -8.78 17.24
N ILE A 43 -9.51 -9.65 16.81
CA ILE A 43 -8.10 -9.31 16.57
C ILE A 43 -7.96 -8.35 15.38
N ASN A 44 -8.92 -8.34 14.46
CA ASN A 44 -8.89 -7.49 13.26
C ASN A 44 -8.83 -5.99 13.62
N SER A 45 -9.45 -5.59 14.74
CA SER A 45 -9.39 -4.21 15.25
C SER A 45 -7.97 -3.75 15.62
N TYR A 46 -7.06 -4.67 15.92
CA TYR A 46 -5.64 -4.38 16.19
C TYR A 46 -4.75 -4.59 14.97
N LEU A 47 -5.13 -5.47 14.04
CA LEU A 47 -4.38 -5.71 12.81
C LEU A 47 -4.48 -4.53 11.84
N GLU A 48 -5.66 -3.93 11.70
CA GLU A 48 -5.89 -2.78 10.83
C GLU A 48 -4.90 -1.61 11.09
N PRO A 49 -4.76 -1.08 12.33
CA PRO A 49 -3.82 0.01 12.59
C PRO A 49 -2.37 -0.41 12.33
N ILE A 50 -1.98 -1.65 12.68
CA ILE A 50 -0.63 -2.17 12.42
C ILE A 50 -0.33 -2.19 10.93
N TRP A 51 -1.25 -2.70 10.11
CA TRP A 51 -1.08 -2.76 8.65
C TRP A 51 -1.00 -1.38 8.03
N MET A 52 -1.90 -0.47 8.41
CA MET A 52 -1.88 0.92 7.94
C MET A 52 -0.56 1.61 8.28
N THR A 53 -0.03 1.39 9.48
CA THR A 53 1.28 1.93 9.88
C THR A 53 2.42 1.31 9.07
N ILE A 54 2.46 -0.02 8.89
CA ILE A 54 3.50 -0.69 8.09
C ILE A 54 3.48 -0.19 6.64
N ILE A 55 2.30 -0.11 6.02
CA ILE A 55 2.14 0.38 4.64
C ILE A 55 2.55 1.85 4.56
N GLY A 56 2.10 2.68 5.51
CA GLY A 56 2.45 4.10 5.55
C GLY A 56 3.96 4.33 5.68
N ILE A 57 4.63 3.56 6.54
CA ILE A 57 6.10 3.57 6.64
C ILE A 57 6.74 3.13 5.31
N GLY A 58 6.22 2.07 4.68
CA GLY A 58 6.69 1.61 3.37
C GLY A 58 6.62 2.70 2.31
N PHE A 59 5.49 3.41 2.20
CA PHE A 59 5.35 4.54 1.28
C PHE A 59 6.25 5.73 1.63
N ILE A 60 6.51 5.99 2.90
CA ILE A 60 7.43 7.06 3.31
C ILE A 60 8.87 6.72 2.92
N ILE A 61 9.28 5.46 3.09
CA ILE A 61 10.60 4.97 2.66
C ILE A 61 10.73 5.08 1.13
N GLU A 62 9.70 4.63 0.39
CA GLU A 62 9.66 4.67 -1.08
C GLU A 62 9.61 6.10 -1.62
N GLY A 63 8.94 7.02 -0.90
CA GLY A 63 8.86 8.43 -1.24
C GLY A 63 10.19 9.17 -1.20
N GLN A 64 11.27 8.53 -0.73
CA GLN A 64 12.65 9.03 -0.66
C GLN A 64 12.73 10.51 -0.23
N PHE A 65 12.93 10.77 1.07
CA PHE A 65 13.12 12.15 1.58
C PHE A 65 14.19 12.96 0.83
N GLY A 66 15.17 12.30 0.21
CA GLY A 66 16.19 12.93 -0.63
C GLY A 66 15.64 13.62 -1.89
N THR A 67 14.56 13.11 -2.50
CA THR A 67 13.93 13.74 -3.67
C THR A 67 13.17 15.02 -3.35
N LEU A 68 12.75 15.23 -2.09
CA LEU A 68 12.16 16.52 -1.69
C LEU A 68 13.15 17.67 -1.82
N LYS A 69 14.45 17.40 -1.67
CA LYS A 69 15.49 18.41 -1.85
C LYS A 69 15.62 18.81 -3.34
N ARG A 70 15.46 17.85 -4.27
CA ARG A 70 15.45 18.09 -5.72
C ARG A 70 14.22 18.87 -6.19
N ILE A 71 13.06 18.74 -5.52
CA ILE A 71 11.87 19.57 -5.85
C ILE A 71 12.18 21.06 -5.75
N ARG A 72 12.98 21.45 -4.75
CA ARG A 72 13.38 22.86 -4.57
C ARG A 72 14.32 23.35 -5.66
N GLU A 73 15.15 22.47 -6.21
CA GLU A 73 16.21 22.81 -7.17
C GLU A 73 15.75 22.67 -8.64
N GLU A 74 14.97 21.64 -8.96
CA GLU A 74 14.55 21.28 -10.32
C GLU A 74 13.07 21.61 -10.61
N GLY A 75 12.30 22.01 -9.57
CA GLY A 75 10.87 22.28 -9.68
C GLY A 75 9.98 21.02 -9.72
N LEU A 76 8.70 21.24 -10.00
CA LEU A 76 7.67 20.19 -10.06
C LEU A 76 7.70 19.48 -11.41
N ASN A 77 8.43 18.36 -11.48
CA ASN A 77 8.38 17.42 -12.59
C ASN A 77 7.45 16.22 -12.25
N PRO A 78 6.97 15.43 -13.23
CA PRO A 78 6.04 14.32 -12.99
C PRO A 78 6.57 13.25 -12.02
N THR A 79 7.88 12.99 -12.06
CA THR A 79 8.55 12.02 -11.18
C THR A 79 8.52 12.48 -9.72
N ASN A 80 8.94 13.72 -9.47
CA ASN A 80 8.95 14.36 -8.17
C ASN A 80 7.54 14.52 -7.60
N PHE A 81 6.55 14.84 -8.46
CA PHE A 81 5.15 14.89 -8.06
C PHE A 81 4.66 13.51 -7.58
N THR A 82 5.03 12.45 -8.29
CA THR A 82 4.69 11.08 -7.90
C THR A 82 5.29 10.71 -6.54
N HIS A 83 6.56 11.05 -6.28
CA HIS A 83 7.19 10.84 -4.97
C HIS A 83 6.51 11.65 -3.86
N LEU A 84 6.17 12.91 -4.13
CA LEU A 84 5.47 13.78 -3.17
C LEU A 84 4.09 13.21 -2.81
N ILE A 85 3.30 12.79 -3.81
CA ILE A 85 2.00 12.17 -3.58
C ILE A 85 2.14 10.87 -2.79
N THR A 86 3.14 10.05 -3.10
CA THR A 86 3.43 8.80 -2.37
C THR A 86 3.73 9.09 -0.90
N LEU A 87 4.53 10.12 -0.62
CA LEU A 87 4.82 10.56 0.75
C LEU A 87 3.55 11.02 1.47
N ILE A 88 2.72 11.85 0.82
CA ILE A 88 1.45 12.34 1.38
C ILE A 88 0.53 11.16 1.72
N ILE A 89 0.37 10.21 0.81
CA ILE A 89 -0.42 9.00 1.04
C ILE A 89 0.15 8.18 2.20
N GLY A 90 1.48 8.04 2.27
CA GLY A 90 2.16 7.36 3.37
C GLY A 90 1.87 8.01 4.73
N VAL A 91 1.97 9.33 4.83
CA VAL A 91 1.65 10.08 6.05
C VAL A 91 0.17 9.92 6.42
N MET A 92 -0.73 10.04 5.43
CA MET A 92 -2.17 9.84 5.65
C MET A 92 -2.49 8.41 6.10
N ALA A 93 -1.79 7.40 5.58
CA ALA A 93 -1.94 6.01 6.02
C ALA A 93 -1.49 5.82 7.48
N ILE A 94 -0.37 6.43 7.90
CA ILE A 94 0.04 6.40 9.32
C ILE A 94 -1.00 7.07 10.21
N ILE A 95 -1.47 8.26 9.84
CA ILE A 95 -2.50 8.99 10.60
C ILE A 95 -3.78 8.15 10.69
N SER A 96 -4.21 7.56 9.57
CA SER A 96 -5.36 6.65 9.53
C SER A 96 -5.16 5.43 10.42
N GLY A 97 -3.94 4.85 10.44
CA GLY A 97 -3.56 3.76 11.33
C GLY A 97 -3.68 4.15 12.79
N ILE A 98 -3.14 5.30 13.20
CA ILE A 98 -3.25 5.81 14.57
C ILE A 98 -4.71 6.00 15.00
N PHE A 99 -5.55 6.59 14.14
CA PHE A 99 -6.98 6.77 14.41
C PHE A 99 -7.80 5.47 14.32
N SER A 100 -7.21 4.37 13.86
CA SER A 100 -7.85 3.05 13.81
C SER A 100 -7.60 2.21 15.07
N ILE A 101 -6.70 2.68 15.94
CA ILE A 101 -6.40 2.06 17.23
C ILE A 101 -7.68 2.00 18.06
N PRO A 102 -8.05 0.82 18.61
CA PRO A 102 -9.33 0.64 19.34
C PRO A 102 -9.58 1.67 20.43
N GLN A 103 -8.54 2.12 21.13
CA GLN A 103 -8.60 3.11 22.21
C GLN A 103 -8.94 4.53 21.74
N ILE A 104 -8.70 4.87 20.46
CA ILE A 104 -8.85 6.21 19.87
C ILE A 104 -9.82 6.15 18.66
N ARG A 105 -10.53 5.03 18.48
CA ARG A 105 -11.23 4.71 17.24
C ARG A 105 -12.40 5.67 17.01
N ILE A 106 -12.32 6.46 15.94
CA ILE A 106 -13.40 7.35 15.51
C ILE A 106 -14.26 6.60 14.49
N GLU A 107 -15.30 5.92 14.95
CA GLU A 107 -16.24 5.18 14.07
C GLU A 107 -17.32 6.10 13.47
N THR A 108 -16.89 7.21 12.86
CA THR A 108 -17.82 8.06 12.11
C THR A 108 -17.86 7.63 10.64
N THR A 109 -19.03 7.73 10.01
CA THR A 109 -19.20 7.45 8.57
C THR A 109 -18.22 8.24 7.71
N GLY A 110 -17.89 9.47 8.13
CA GLY A 110 -16.89 10.31 7.45
C GLY A 110 -15.47 9.74 7.50
N PHE A 111 -15.05 9.18 8.64
CA PHE A 111 -13.74 8.54 8.77
C PHE A 111 -13.64 7.25 7.93
N LEU A 112 -14.72 6.46 7.89
CA LEU A 112 -14.81 5.27 7.04
C LEU A 112 -14.69 5.63 5.55
N ALA A 113 -15.39 6.69 5.13
CA ALA A 113 -15.32 7.20 3.76
C ALA A 113 -13.91 7.70 3.41
N MET A 114 -13.25 8.42 4.33
CA MET A 114 -11.87 8.89 4.15
C MET A 114 -10.88 7.74 3.93
N LYS A 115 -11.00 6.66 4.72
CA LYS A 115 -10.21 5.43 4.53
C LYS A 115 -10.40 4.83 3.13
N GLY A 116 -11.66 4.74 2.68
CA GLY A 116 -11.98 4.24 1.34
C GLY A 116 -11.37 5.08 0.22
N ILE A 117 -11.45 6.41 0.34
CA ILE A 117 -10.85 7.34 -0.64
C ILE A 117 -9.32 7.18 -0.67
N LEU A 118 -8.67 7.10 0.49
CA LEU A 118 -7.23 6.87 0.58
C LEU A 118 -6.81 5.57 -0.12
N ALA A 119 -7.56 4.48 0.08
CA ALA A 119 -7.30 3.21 -0.60
C ALA A 119 -7.44 3.33 -2.12
N LEU A 120 -8.47 4.01 -2.62
CA LEU A 120 -8.64 4.26 -4.06
C LEU A 120 -7.49 5.07 -4.64
N VAL A 121 -7.10 6.17 -3.98
CA VAL A 121 -5.98 7.01 -4.42
C VAL A 121 -4.68 6.21 -4.44
N ALA A 122 -4.43 5.39 -3.41
CA ALA A 122 -3.25 4.52 -3.36
C ALA A 122 -3.21 3.53 -4.53
N ILE A 123 -4.34 2.89 -4.86
CA ILE A 123 -4.44 1.99 -6.02
C ILE A 123 -4.11 2.72 -7.33
N VAL A 124 -4.69 3.90 -7.54
CA VAL A 124 -4.41 4.71 -8.74
C VAL A 124 -2.93 5.05 -8.83
N VAL A 125 -2.32 5.47 -7.72
CA VAL A 125 -0.89 5.82 -7.70
C VAL A 125 -0.02 4.60 -7.99
N ILE A 126 -0.32 3.44 -7.41
CA ILE A 126 0.41 2.19 -7.70
C ILE A 126 0.29 1.82 -9.18
N ILE A 127 -0.90 1.94 -9.78
CA ILE A 127 -1.09 1.67 -11.22
C ILE A 127 -0.26 2.65 -12.04
N VAL A 128 -0.34 3.95 -11.75
CA VAL A 128 0.42 4.99 -12.45
C VAL A 128 1.92 4.72 -12.34
N GLN A 129 2.44 4.46 -11.13
CA GLN A 129 3.84 4.10 -10.91
C GLN A 129 4.25 2.86 -11.70
N THR A 130 3.44 1.81 -11.68
CA THR A 130 3.72 0.56 -12.39
C THR A 130 3.77 0.75 -13.92
N TRP A 131 3.02 1.71 -14.45
CA TRP A 131 2.99 2.03 -15.89
C TRP A 131 4.07 3.04 -16.32
N LEU A 132 4.36 4.06 -15.51
CA LEU A 132 5.32 5.13 -15.82
C LEU A 132 6.76 4.77 -15.51
N VAL A 133 7.02 3.91 -14.52
CA VAL A 133 8.38 3.51 -14.11
C VAL A 133 8.82 2.23 -14.85
N LYS A 134 8.45 2.13 -16.13
CA LYS A 134 8.99 1.12 -17.05
C LYS A 134 10.17 1.67 -17.82
#